data_AF-A0A920QUR6-F1
#
_entry.id   AF-A0A920QUR6-F1
#
_cell.length_a   1.000
_cell.length_b   1.000
_cell.length_c   1.000
_cell.angle_alpha   90.00
_cell.angle_beta   90.00
_cell.angle_gamma   90.00
#
_symmetry.space_group_name_H-M   'P 1'
#
loop_
_entity.id
_entity.type
_entity.pdbx_description
1 polymer ?
#
loop_
_entity_poly.entity_id
_entity_poly.type
_entity_poly.pdbx_seq_one_letter_code
_entity_poly.pdbx_strand_id
1 'polypeptide(L)'
;MQSRKDKIVKQLTGGIEALFKSNGVTSFKGHGRLLSGNEVEITEDDGSASVIAAKHVVLASGSAPVELPIAPFDNDRIVDSWGALELESAPQKLGVIGAGVVGLELGSVWQRLGSEVVILEALEDFLYMADAQIAKEAHRHFKRQGLDIRLGAKVTGVKTEDQFVTVDYEDGAGGTESGGR
;
A
#
# COMPACT_ATOMS: atom_id res chain seq x y z
N MET A 1 -13.47 -9.61 -9.53
CA MET A 1 -12.01 -9.58 -9.27
C MET A 1 -11.69 -10.10 -7.87
N GLN A 2 -12.34 -9.56 -6.83
CA GLN A 2 -12.06 -9.88 -5.43
C GLN A 2 -12.13 -11.37 -5.07
N SER A 3 -13.24 -12.06 -5.37
CA SER A 3 -13.34 -13.48 -5.04
C SER A 3 -12.28 -14.37 -5.72
N ARG A 4 -11.68 -13.91 -6.84
CA ARG A 4 -10.56 -14.61 -7.48
C ARG A 4 -9.25 -14.32 -6.75
N LYS A 5 -9.00 -13.06 -6.35
CA LYS A 5 -7.87 -12.68 -5.48
C LYS A 5 -7.85 -13.56 -4.23
N ASP A 6 -8.96 -13.63 -3.51
CA ASP A 6 -9.04 -14.34 -2.22
C ASP A 6 -8.79 -15.84 -2.36
N LYS A 7 -9.28 -16.45 -3.44
CA LYS A 7 -8.99 -17.85 -3.76
C LYS A 7 -7.50 -18.09 -3.99
N ILE A 8 -6.83 -17.19 -4.74
CA ILE A 8 -5.39 -17.29 -4.99
C ILE A 8 -4.61 -17.11 -3.68
N VAL A 9 -4.95 -16.09 -2.88
CA VAL A 9 -4.33 -15.86 -1.56
C VAL A 9 -4.48 -17.10 -0.68
N LYS A 10 -5.70 -17.63 -0.53
CA LYS A 10 -5.97 -18.84 0.26
C LYS A 10 -5.20 -20.06 -0.22
N GLN A 11 -5.10 -20.25 -1.53
CA GLN A 11 -4.33 -21.36 -2.11
C GLN A 11 -2.84 -21.25 -1.78
N LEU A 12 -2.27 -20.05 -1.93
CA LEU A 12 -0.84 -19.82 -1.70
C LEU A 12 -0.48 -19.87 -0.21
N THR A 13 -1.30 -19.30 0.67
CA THR A 13 -1.07 -19.37 2.12
C THR A 13 -1.18 -20.81 2.64
N GLY A 14 -2.16 -21.59 2.16
CA GLY A 14 -2.24 -23.02 2.47
C GLY A 14 -1.05 -23.82 1.92
N GLY A 15 -0.49 -23.42 0.79
CA GLY A 15 0.75 -24.00 0.25
C GLY A 15 1.94 -23.79 1.18
N ILE A 16 2.08 -22.61 1.80
CA ILE A 16 3.13 -22.31 2.78
C ILE A 16 2.98 -23.20 4.02
N GLU A 17 1.76 -23.37 4.53
CA GLU A 17 1.50 -24.27 5.67
C GLU A 17 1.92 -25.71 5.36
N ALA A 18 1.61 -26.20 4.15
CA ALA A 18 2.03 -27.52 3.71
C ALA A 18 3.57 -27.66 3.61
N LEU A 19 4.25 -26.61 3.12
CA LEU A 19 5.72 -26.58 3.05
C LEU A 19 6.34 -26.63 4.45
N PHE A 20 5.85 -25.84 5.41
CA PHE A 20 6.33 -25.87 6.80
C PHE A 20 6.18 -27.26 7.40
N LYS A 21 5.01 -27.88 7.25
CA LYS A 21 4.76 -29.25 7.72
C LYS A 21 5.71 -30.26 7.09
N SER A 22 5.93 -30.20 5.78
CA SER A 22 6.82 -31.13 5.07
C SER A 22 8.29 -31.01 5.47
N ASN A 23 8.70 -29.82 5.93
CA ASN A 23 10.06 -29.53 6.39
C ASN A 23 10.22 -29.65 7.91
N GLY A 24 9.18 -30.10 8.64
CA GLY A 24 9.24 -30.25 10.09
C GLY A 24 9.36 -28.92 10.85
N VAL A 25 8.93 -27.80 10.24
CA VAL A 25 8.93 -26.48 10.88
C VAL A 25 7.73 -26.38 11.81
N THR A 26 7.97 -26.08 13.08
CA THR A 26 6.92 -25.77 14.05
C THR A 26 6.48 -24.32 13.90
N SER A 27 5.19 -24.10 13.64
CA SER A 27 4.59 -22.77 13.60
C SER A 27 4.01 -22.38 14.94
N PHE A 28 4.25 -21.14 15.35
CA PHE A 28 3.57 -20.50 16.47
C PHE A 28 2.71 -19.36 15.93
N LYS A 29 1.45 -19.26 16.38
CA LYS A 29 0.53 -18.18 15.99
C LYS A 29 0.47 -17.17 17.12
N GLY A 30 0.87 -15.93 16.86
CA GLY A 30 0.89 -14.86 17.86
C GLY A 30 1.92 -13.79 17.54
N HIS A 31 1.99 -12.77 18.39
CA HIS A 31 2.98 -11.71 18.32
C HIS A 31 4.29 -12.16 18.98
N GLY A 32 5.38 -12.20 18.22
CA GLY A 32 6.71 -12.57 18.70
C GLY A 32 7.51 -11.35 19.17
N ARG A 33 7.97 -11.37 20.42
CA ARG A 33 8.84 -10.33 21.00
C ARG A 33 10.15 -10.93 21.49
N LEU A 34 11.27 -10.46 20.93
CA LEU A 34 12.61 -10.89 21.34
C LEU A 34 12.94 -10.34 22.73
N LEU A 35 13.30 -11.23 23.64
CA LEU A 35 13.79 -10.94 24.98
C LEU A 35 15.33 -11.11 25.05
N SER A 36 15.91 -10.76 26.20
CA SER A 36 17.31 -11.05 26.49
C SER A 36 17.57 -12.56 26.49
N GLY A 37 18.78 -12.98 26.10
CA GLY A 37 19.18 -14.39 26.18
C GLY A 37 18.64 -15.28 25.04
N ASN A 38 18.20 -14.69 23.93
CA ASN A 38 17.59 -15.39 22.79
C ASN A 38 16.29 -16.13 23.15
N GLU A 39 15.55 -15.57 24.10
CA GLU A 39 14.19 -15.99 24.39
C GLU A 39 13.20 -15.18 23.54
N VAL A 40 12.13 -15.81 23.08
CA VAL A 40 11.06 -15.17 22.33
C VAL A 40 9.76 -15.39 23.08
N GLU A 41 9.14 -14.31 23.52
CA GLU A 41 7.77 -14.31 24.01
C GLU A 41 6.81 -14.34 22.83
N ILE A 42 5.82 -15.22 22.89
CA ILE A 42 4.75 -15.35 21.90
C ILE A 42 3.45 -15.05 22.61
N THR A 43 2.81 -13.94 22.24
CA THR A 43 1.48 -13.56 22.74
C THR A 43 0.41 -13.99 21.72
N GLU A 44 -0.50 -14.87 22.11
CA GLU A 44 -1.63 -15.31 21.28
C GLU A 44 -2.76 -14.28 21.25
N ASP A 45 -3.74 -14.47 20.36
CA ASP A 45 -4.87 -13.54 20.17
C ASP A 45 -5.76 -13.38 21.42
N ASP A 46 -5.76 -14.38 22.31
CA ASP A 46 -6.48 -14.33 23.59
C ASP A 46 -5.70 -13.61 24.71
N GLY A 47 -4.50 -13.13 24.40
CA GLY A 47 -3.58 -12.46 25.33
C GLY A 47 -2.73 -13.40 26.19
N SER A 48 -2.88 -14.72 26.03
CA SER A 48 -1.98 -15.68 26.66
C SER A 48 -0.57 -15.55 26.10
N ALA A 49 0.44 -15.77 26.95
CA ALA A 49 1.84 -15.62 26.58
C ALA A 49 2.65 -16.86 26.96
N SER A 50 3.54 -17.27 26.05
CA SER A 50 4.52 -18.33 26.28
C SER A 50 5.91 -17.87 25.86
N VAL A 51 6.95 -18.47 26.43
CA VAL A 51 8.34 -18.15 26.10
C VAL A 51 9.03 -19.37 25.54
N ILE A 52 9.72 -19.21 24.41
CA ILE A 52 10.58 -20.23 23.83
C ILE A 52 12.04 -19.76 23.84
N ALA A 53 12.96 -20.68 24.13
CA ALA A 53 14.39 -20.42 24.03
C ALA A 53 14.91 -20.88 22.66
N ALA A 54 15.72 -20.05 22.01
CA ALA A 54 16.35 -20.37 20.74
C ALA A 54 17.86 -20.17 20.80
N LYS A 55 18.62 -20.97 20.06
CA LYS A 55 20.08 -20.73 19.91
C LYS A 55 20.35 -19.51 19.03
N HIS A 56 19.53 -19.31 18.01
CA HIS A 56 19.62 -18.22 17.04
C HIS A 56 18.21 -17.69 16.76
N VAL A 57 18.10 -16.38 16.56
CA VAL A 57 16.83 -15.71 16.22
C VAL A 57 17.04 -14.92 14.94
N VAL A 58 16.12 -15.06 13.99
CA VAL A 58 16.07 -14.26 12.76
C VAL A 58 14.86 -13.34 12.84
N LEU A 59 15.10 -12.03 12.79
CA LEU A 59 14.03 -11.03 12.78
C LEU A 59 13.60 -10.77 11.34
N ALA A 60 12.33 -11.08 11.04
CA ALA A 60 11.74 -10.95 9.71
C ALA A 60 10.34 -10.31 9.80
N SER A 61 10.20 -9.22 10.57
CA SER A 61 8.91 -8.56 10.86
C SER A 61 8.32 -7.75 9.70
N GLY A 62 9.03 -7.61 8.58
CA GLY A 62 8.55 -6.89 7.40
C GLY A 62 8.51 -5.37 7.58
N SER A 63 7.56 -4.73 6.89
CA SER A 63 7.34 -3.27 6.83
C SER A 63 5.84 -2.96 6.81
N ALA A 64 5.49 -1.70 7.10
CA ALA A 64 4.12 -1.21 7.02
C ALA A 64 4.03 0.06 6.13
N PRO A 65 2.84 0.37 5.57
CA PRO A 65 2.62 1.63 4.86
C PRO A 65 2.93 2.85 5.72
N VAL A 66 3.46 3.90 5.09
CA VAL A 66 3.70 5.18 5.76
C VAL A 66 2.39 5.94 5.83
N GLU A 67 1.93 6.22 7.05
CA GLU A 67 0.80 7.12 7.27
C GLU A 67 1.28 8.57 7.20
N LEU A 68 0.57 9.39 6.42
CA LEU A 68 0.85 10.82 6.32
C LEU A 68 0.02 11.57 7.37
N PRO A 69 0.62 12.38 8.26
CA PRO A 69 -0.15 13.11 9.26
C PRO A 69 -1.25 14.03 8.68
N ILE A 70 -1.05 14.51 7.45
CA ILE A 70 -2.00 15.35 6.71
C ILE A 70 -3.14 14.57 6.04
N ALA A 71 -3.00 13.25 5.94
CA ALA A 71 -3.95 12.33 5.31
C ALA A 71 -3.98 11.00 6.11
N PRO A 72 -4.42 11.05 7.38
CA PRO A 72 -4.49 9.85 8.22
C PRO A 72 -5.47 8.84 7.61
N PHE A 73 -5.19 7.54 7.77
CA PHE A 73 -6.06 6.51 7.24
C PHE A 73 -7.37 6.46 8.03
N ASP A 74 -8.50 6.56 7.34
CA ASP A 74 -9.83 6.38 7.94
C ASP A 74 -10.41 4.97 7.68
N ASN A 75 -9.70 4.15 6.89
CA ASN A 75 -10.08 2.80 6.47
C ASN A 75 -11.41 2.72 5.72
N ASP A 76 -11.87 3.84 5.16
CA ASP A 76 -13.09 3.94 4.34
C ASP A 76 -12.78 4.67 3.02
N ARG A 77 -12.45 5.97 3.08
CA ARG A 77 -12.15 6.81 1.90
C ARG A 77 -10.66 7.10 1.75
N ILE A 78 -9.94 7.26 2.85
CA ILE A 78 -8.49 7.41 2.90
C ILE A 78 -7.92 6.07 3.34
N VAL A 79 -7.45 5.30 2.37
CA VAL A 79 -6.96 3.94 2.56
C VAL A 79 -5.51 3.81 2.14
N ASP A 80 -4.82 2.83 2.72
CA ASP A 80 -3.51 2.41 2.26
C ASP A 80 -3.62 1.44 1.06
N SER A 81 -2.51 0.83 0.68
CA SER A 81 -2.49 -0.17 -0.41
C SER A 81 -3.31 -1.42 -0.11
N TRP A 82 -3.50 -1.78 1.16
CA TRP A 82 -4.31 -2.93 1.55
C TRP A 82 -5.79 -2.62 1.36
N GLY A 83 -6.27 -1.51 1.92
CA GLY A 83 -7.66 -1.08 1.73
C GLY A 83 -8.00 -0.85 0.25
N ALA A 84 -7.06 -0.31 -0.53
CA ALA A 84 -7.22 -0.15 -1.97
C ALA A 84 -7.33 -1.49 -2.74
N LEU A 85 -6.84 -2.61 -2.20
CA LEU A 85 -7.04 -3.95 -2.77
C LEU A 85 -8.40 -4.56 -2.38
N GLU A 86 -9.01 -4.11 -1.30
CA GLU A 86 -10.28 -4.64 -0.76
C GLU A 86 -11.52 -3.84 -1.20
N LEU A 87 -11.36 -2.76 -1.97
CA LEU A 87 -12.50 -2.01 -2.51
C LEU A 87 -13.49 -2.94 -3.25
N GLU A 88 -14.76 -2.89 -2.85
CA GLU A 88 -15.79 -3.77 -3.39
C GLU A 88 -16.25 -3.37 -4.80
N SER A 89 -16.08 -2.10 -5.15
CA SER A 89 -16.43 -1.54 -6.45
C SER A 89 -15.41 -0.49 -6.91
N ALA A 90 -15.34 -0.25 -8.22
CA ALA A 90 -14.45 0.77 -8.76
C ALA A 90 -15.00 2.16 -8.39
N PRO A 91 -14.21 3.01 -7.71
CA PRO A 91 -14.63 4.37 -7.41
C PRO A 91 -14.76 5.19 -8.69
N GLN A 92 -15.64 6.19 -8.71
CA GLN A 92 -15.78 7.06 -9.88
C GLN A 92 -14.48 7.85 -10.15
N LYS A 93 -13.91 8.44 -9.09
CA LYS A 93 -12.58 9.05 -9.09
C LYS A 93 -11.72 8.47 -7.97
N LEU A 94 -10.45 8.22 -8.26
CA LEU A 94 -9.46 7.74 -7.31
C LEU A 94 -8.27 8.70 -7.30
N GLY A 95 -8.00 9.29 -6.12
CA GLY A 95 -6.75 10.00 -5.85
C GLY A 95 -5.69 9.02 -5.32
N VAL A 96 -4.46 9.13 -5.81
CA VAL A 96 -3.31 8.37 -5.34
C VAL A 96 -2.20 9.35 -4.94
N ILE A 97 -1.72 9.24 -3.70
CA ILE A 97 -0.59 10.05 -3.22
C ILE A 97 0.68 9.21 -3.37
N GLY A 98 1.57 9.64 -4.26
CA GLY A 98 2.83 8.98 -4.63
C GLY A 98 2.75 8.25 -5.98
N ALA A 99 3.63 8.61 -6.91
CA ALA A 99 3.83 7.94 -8.20
C ALA A 99 4.93 6.86 -8.13
N GLY A 100 5.06 6.21 -6.98
CA GLY A 100 5.86 5.00 -6.81
C GLY A 100 5.20 3.76 -7.43
N VAL A 101 5.89 2.63 -7.34
CA VAL A 101 5.46 1.36 -7.97
C VAL A 101 4.04 0.97 -7.54
N VAL A 102 3.75 0.98 -6.23
CA VAL A 102 2.43 0.60 -5.68
C VAL A 102 1.31 1.52 -6.19
N GLY A 103 1.54 2.83 -6.18
CA GLY A 103 0.56 3.81 -6.64
C GLY A 103 0.24 3.66 -8.13
N LEU A 104 1.26 3.39 -8.96
CA LEU A 104 1.09 3.13 -10.39
C LEU A 104 0.39 1.80 -10.67
N GLU A 105 0.72 0.74 -9.93
CA GLU A 105 0.09 -0.58 -10.08
C GLU A 105 -1.40 -0.52 -9.73
N LEU A 106 -1.74 -0.02 -8.53
CA LEU A 106 -3.12 0.08 -8.07
C LEU A 106 -3.93 1.10 -8.88
N GLY A 107 -3.33 2.26 -9.18
CA GLY A 107 -3.94 3.25 -10.06
C GLY A 107 -4.27 2.65 -11.43
N SER A 108 -3.38 1.85 -12.01
CA SER A 108 -3.63 1.16 -13.27
C SER A 108 -4.76 0.12 -13.18
N VAL A 109 -4.86 -0.62 -12.06
CA VAL A 109 -5.94 -1.60 -11.86
C VAL A 109 -7.30 -0.90 -11.88
N TRP A 110 -7.45 0.15 -11.07
CA TRP A 110 -8.73 0.85 -10.94
C TRP A 110 -9.07 1.68 -12.18
N GLN A 111 -8.08 2.30 -12.83
CA GLN A 111 -8.28 3.00 -14.09
C GLN A 111 -8.85 2.07 -15.18
N ARG A 112 -8.31 0.85 -15.30
CA ARG A 112 -8.80 -0.14 -16.27
C ARG A 112 -10.19 -0.68 -15.95
N LEU A 113 -10.63 -0.53 -14.70
CA LEU A 113 -11.99 -0.84 -14.25
C LEU A 113 -12.95 0.35 -14.37
N GLY A 114 -12.49 1.49 -14.86
CA GLY A 114 -13.32 2.66 -15.21
C GLY A 114 -13.15 3.87 -14.30
N SER A 115 -12.30 3.81 -13.28
CA SER A 115 -12.03 4.98 -12.42
C SER A 115 -11.25 6.07 -13.17
N GLU A 116 -11.62 7.33 -12.93
CA GLU A 116 -10.75 8.46 -13.25
C GLU A 116 -9.64 8.52 -12.18
N VAL A 117 -8.38 8.37 -12.57
CA VAL A 117 -7.27 8.26 -11.61
C VAL A 117 -6.33 9.44 -11.72
N VAL A 118 -6.14 10.14 -10.59
CA VAL A 118 -5.18 11.24 -10.43
C VAL A 118 -4.11 10.82 -9.45
N ILE A 119 -2.84 10.89 -9.86
CA ILE A 119 -1.66 10.54 -9.08
C ILE A 119 -0.87 11.81 -8.79
N LEU A 120 -0.74 12.15 -7.51
CA LEU A 120 0.01 13.32 -7.02
C LEU A 120 1.37 12.87 -6.49
N GLU A 121 2.44 13.31 -7.11
CA GLU A 121 3.82 13.00 -6.72
C GLU A 121 4.56 14.28 -6.36
N ALA A 122 5.11 14.32 -5.14
CA ALA A 122 5.83 15.48 -4.64
C ALA A 122 7.17 15.69 -5.36
N LEU A 123 7.77 14.64 -5.90
CA LEU A 123 9.01 14.71 -6.66
C LEU A 123 8.76 15.19 -8.11
N GLU A 124 9.75 15.91 -8.64
CA GLU A 124 9.76 16.37 -10.05
C GLU A 124 10.07 15.22 -11.03
N ASP A 125 10.87 14.25 -10.58
CA ASP A 125 11.34 13.14 -11.41
C ASP A 125 10.44 11.90 -11.25
N PHE A 126 9.79 11.50 -12.35
CA PHE A 126 9.00 10.28 -12.40
C PHE A 126 9.88 9.03 -12.26
N LEU A 127 9.51 8.09 -11.37
CA LEU A 127 10.26 6.86 -11.11
C LEU A 127 11.77 7.10 -10.99
N TYR A 128 12.17 8.07 -10.16
CA TYR A 128 13.57 8.54 -10.02
C TYR A 128 14.60 7.44 -9.71
N MET A 129 14.18 6.29 -9.18
CA MET A 129 15.06 5.14 -8.92
C MET A 129 15.34 4.29 -10.16
N ALA A 130 14.54 4.42 -11.23
CA ALA A 130 14.71 3.70 -12.48
C ALA A 130 15.66 4.46 -13.43
N ASP A 131 16.12 3.77 -14.47
CA ASP A 131 16.82 4.42 -15.57
C ASP A 131 15.95 5.51 -16.20
N ALA A 132 16.54 6.68 -16.47
CA ALA A 132 15.82 7.86 -16.94
C ALA A 132 15.13 7.66 -18.29
N GLN A 133 15.71 6.87 -19.20
CA GLN A 133 15.08 6.57 -20.48
C GLN A 133 13.87 5.66 -20.30
N ILE A 134 13.99 4.64 -19.43
CA ILE A 134 12.88 3.74 -19.09
C ILE A 134 11.77 4.49 -18.37
N ALA A 135 12.09 5.33 -17.39
CA ALA A 135 11.13 6.14 -16.65
C ALA A 135 10.34 7.06 -17.60
N LYS A 136 11.03 7.72 -18.53
CA LYS A 136 10.40 8.60 -19.54
C LYS A 136 9.44 7.85 -20.44
N GLU A 137 9.81 6.68 -20.94
CA GLU A 137 8.91 5.86 -21.77
C GLU A 137 7.74 5.31 -20.96
N ALA A 138 7.97 4.83 -19.74
CA ALA A 138 6.92 4.38 -18.83
C ALA A 138 5.91 5.50 -18.55
N HIS A 139 6.37 6.72 -18.23
CA HIS A 139 5.51 7.88 -18.00
C HIS A 139 4.60 8.16 -19.21
N ARG A 140 5.17 8.13 -20.43
CA ARG A 140 4.40 8.29 -21.68
C ARG A 140 3.37 7.18 -21.86
N HIS A 141 3.67 5.94 -21.46
CA HIS A 141 2.74 4.82 -21.56
C HIS A 141 1.59 4.94 -20.56
N PHE A 142 1.88 5.29 -19.30
CA PHE A 142 0.85 5.47 -18.27
C PHE A 142 -0.10 6.63 -18.60
N LYS A 143 0.43 7.77 -19.06
CA LYS A 143 -0.40 8.90 -19.52
C LYS A 143 -1.28 8.52 -20.71
N ARG A 144 -0.74 7.78 -21.69
CA ARG A 144 -1.53 7.27 -22.83
C ARG A 144 -2.64 6.30 -22.41
N GLN A 145 -2.47 5.57 -21.31
CA GLN A 145 -3.52 4.69 -20.78
C GLN A 145 -4.62 5.48 -20.07
N GLY A 146 -4.38 6.74 -19.69
CA GLY A 146 -5.37 7.61 -19.06
C GLY A 146 -5.10 7.91 -17.59
N LEU A 147 -3.92 7.58 -17.05
CA LEU A 147 -3.51 8.04 -15.72
C LEU A 147 -3.10 9.51 -15.79
N ASP A 148 -3.74 10.36 -14.96
CA ASP A 148 -3.33 11.74 -14.76
C ASP A 148 -2.22 11.78 -13.70
N ILE A 149 -0.97 11.91 -14.13
CA ILE A 149 0.20 11.93 -13.24
C ILE A 149 0.74 13.35 -13.15
N ARG A 150 0.66 13.93 -11.95
CA ARG A 150 1.10 15.28 -11.60
C ARG A 150 2.36 15.19 -10.74
N LEU A 151 3.49 15.54 -11.35
CA LEU A 151 4.80 15.61 -10.69
C LEU A 151 4.99 17.00 -10.06
N GLY A 152 5.84 17.10 -9.04
CA GLY A 152 6.01 18.34 -8.26
C GLY A 152 4.72 18.78 -7.54
N ALA A 153 3.76 17.86 -7.35
CA ALA A 153 2.47 18.10 -6.71
C ALA A 153 2.53 17.63 -5.25
N LYS A 154 2.90 18.54 -4.35
CA LYS A 154 3.03 18.24 -2.93
C LYS A 154 1.70 18.43 -2.22
N VAL A 155 1.12 17.34 -1.72
CA VAL A 155 -0.10 17.39 -0.90
C VAL A 155 0.16 18.16 0.38
N THR A 156 -0.71 19.14 0.68
CA THR A 156 -0.61 20.01 1.86
C THR A 156 -1.79 19.82 2.81
N GLY A 157 -2.91 19.29 2.33
CA GLY A 157 -4.07 19.00 3.16
C GLY A 157 -5.02 18.00 2.52
N VAL A 158 -5.67 17.20 3.36
CA VAL A 158 -6.74 16.30 2.97
C VAL A 158 -7.93 16.54 3.89
N LYS A 159 -9.12 16.70 3.32
CA LYS A 159 -10.37 16.91 4.05
C LYS A 159 -11.38 15.85 3.61
N THR A 160 -11.82 15.04 4.56
CA THR A 160 -12.92 14.11 4.34
C THR A 160 -14.24 14.83 4.48
N GLU A 161 -15.06 14.76 3.44
CA GLU A 161 -16.46 15.20 3.44
C GLU A 161 -17.39 13.97 3.39
N ASP A 162 -18.70 14.19 3.48
CA ASP A 162 -19.67 13.10 3.61
C ASP A 162 -19.62 12.07 2.47
N GLN A 163 -19.27 12.49 1.25
CA GLN A 163 -19.30 11.62 0.06
C GLN A 163 -17.99 11.58 -0.73
N PHE A 164 -17.04 12.46 -0.44
CA PHE A 164 -15.79 12.56 -1.18
C PHE A 164 -14.67 13.08 -0.29
N VAL A 165 -13.45 13.03 -0.81
CA VAL A 165 -12.27 13.58 -0.17
C VAL A 165 -11.76 14.72 -1.04
N THR A 166 -11.51 15.87 -0.42
CA THR A 166 -10.86 17.01 -1.07
C THR A 166 -9.38 16.98 -0.74
N VAL A 167 -8.53 17.07 -1.77
CA VAL A 167 -7.07 17.10 -1.63
C VAL A 167 -6.55 18.46 -2.09
N ASP A 168 -5.88 19.15 -1.17
CA ASP A 168 -5.16 20.40 -1.41
C ASP A 168 -3.68 20.07 -1.66
N TYR A 169 -3.11 20.59 -2.75
CA TYR A 169 -1.69 20.43 -3.06
C TYR A 169 -1.08 21.71 -3.66
N GLU A 170 0.23 21.85 -3.50
CA GLU A 170 1.05 22.86 -4.14
C GLU A 170 1.70 22.27 -5.40
N ASP A 171 1.60 22.96 -6.54
CA ASP A 171 2.32 22.59 -7.75
C ASP A 171 3.66 23.34 -7.87
N GLY A 172 4.56 22.83 -8.72
CA GLY A 172 5.87 23.45 -9.00
C GLY A 172 5.79 24.87 -9.61
N ALA A 173 4.59 25.38 -9.93
CA ALA A 173 4.35 26.75 -10.39
C ALA A 173 3.93 27.71 -9.26
N GLY A 174 3.77 27.22 -8.02
CA GLY A 174 3.39 28.02 -6.85
C GLY A 174 1.88 28.27 -6.75
N GLY A 175 1.05 27.54 -7.50
CA GLY A 175 -0.40 27.57 -7.40
C GLY A 175 -0.91 26.57 -6.37
N THR A 176 -1.86 27.00 -5.53
CA THR A 176 -2.68 26.08 -4.74
C THR A 176 -3.84 25.61 -5.61
N GLU A 177 -3.86 24.33 -5.97
CA GLU A 177 -4.99 23.71 -6.66
C GLU A 177 -5.72 22.77 -5.71
N SER A 178 -7.05 22.90 -5.66
CA SER A 178 -7.93 22.00 -4.92
C SER A 178 -8.56 21.01 -5.90
N GLY A 179 -8.19 19.74 -5.75
CA GLY A 179 -8.76 18.63 -6.52
C GLY A 179 -9.80 17.88 -5.69
N GLY A 180 -11.07 17.96 -6.06
CA GLY A 180 -12.15 17.23 -5.39
C GLY A 180 -13.38 17.10 -6.27
N ARG A 181 -13.68 15.86 -6.68
CA ARG A 181 -14.98 15.31 -7.10
C ARG A 181 -14.78 13.90 -7.62
#